data_AF-A0A7S2D8G1-F1
#
_entry.id   AF-A0A7S2D8G1-F1
#
_cell.length_a   1.000
_cell.length_b   1.000
_cell.length_c   1.000
_cell.angle_alpha   90.00
_cell.angle_beta   90.00
_cell.angle_gamma   90.00
#
_symmetry.space_group_name_H-M   'P 1'
#
loop_
_entity.id
_entity.type
_entity.pdbx_description
1 polymer ?
#
loop_
_entity_poly.entity_id
_entity_poly.type
_entity_poly.pdbx_seq_one_letter_code
_entity_poly.pdbx_strand_id
1 'polypeptide(L)'
;LVSTGVGHIRFWKMATTFTGLKLQGDLGKFGATELSDILSYIELPDGKVVTTSEYGKLLLWEGVFVKVELVRRNEGDDVRQVAGLPHEGAVSVVFQDGDSVVSGG
;
A
#
# COMPACT_ATOMS: atom_id res chain seq x y z
N LEU A 1 11.07 -4.43 -6.62
CA LEU A 1 10.28 -3.90 -7.76
C LEU A 1 8.83 -4.25 -7.54
N VAL A 2 7.95 -3.26 -7.68
CA VAL A 2 6.51 -3.39 -7.50
C VAL A 2 5.80 -2.93 -8.78
N SER A 3 4.69 -3.59 -9.12
CA SER A 3 3.77 -3.12 -10.16
C SER A 3 2.35 -3.10 -9.64
N THR A 4 1.55 -2.10 -10.02
CA THR A 4 0.19 -1.90 -9.52
C THR A 4 -0.78 -1.59 -10.66
N GLY A 5 -2.08 -1.66 -10.38
CA GLY A 5 -3.13 -1.23 -11.29
C GLY A 5 -4.51 -1.70 -10.82
N VAL A 6 -5.39 -1.95 -11.78
CA VAL A 6 -6.78 -2.39 -11.53
C VAL A 6 -6.77 -3.70 -10.75
N GLY A 7 -7.35 -3.67 -9.54
CA GLY A 7 -7.54 -4.79 -8.63
C GLY A 7 -6.27 -5.53 -8.19
N HIS A 8 -5.06 -4.99 -8.41
CA HIS A 8 -3.84 -5.73 -8.11
C HIS A 8 -2.61 -4.90 -7.77
N ILE A 9 -1.76 -5.55 -6.98
CA ILE A 9 -0.35 -5.24 -6.78
C ILE A 9 0.46 -6.53 -6.93
N ARG A 10 1.65 -6.45 -7.52
CA ARG A 10 2.57 -7.56 -7.67
C ARG A 10 3.96 -7.18 -7.17
N PHE A 11 4.53 -8.06 -6.36
CA PHE A 11 5.86 -7.92 -5.80
C PHE A 11 6.84 -8.78 -6.59
N TRP A 12 7.87 -8.16 -7.15
CA TRP A 12 8.83 -8.82 -8.02
C TRP A 12 10.20 -8.93 -7.33
N LYS A 13 10.74 -10.14 -7.33
CA LYS A 13 12.09 -10.44 -6.85
C LYS A 13 12.89 -11.18 -7.92
N MET A 14 14.21 -10.99 -7.92
CA MET A 14 15.07 -11.84 -8.75
C MET A 14 15.16 -13.22 -8.11
N ALA A 15 14.97 -14.27 -8.92
CA ALA A 15 15.07 -15.65 -8.50
C ALA A 15 16.05 -16.39 -9.43
N THR A 16 16.91 -17.22 -8.83
CA THR A 16 17.76 -18.12 -9.59
C THR A 16 16.95 -19.32 -10.03
N THR A 17 16.89 -19.58 -11.34
CA THR A 17 16.21 -20.74 -11.91
C THR A 17 17.20 -21.59 -12.70
N PHE A 18 16.78 -22.79 -13.12
CA PHE A 18 17.61 -23.68 -13.93
C PHE A 18 18.15 -23.00 -15.21
N THR A 19 17.40 -22.07 -15.80
CA THR A 19 17.80 -21.35 -17.02
C THR A 19 18.38 -19.96 -16.74
N GLY A 20 18.88 -19.71 -15.52
CA GLY A 20 19.45 -18.43 -15.11
C GLY A 20 18.51 -17.57 -14.26
N LEU A 21 18.89 -16.31 -14.05
CA LEU A 21 18.11 -15.38 -13.23
C LEU A 21 16.82 -14.96 -13.95
N LYS A 22 15.70 -14.99 -13.23
CA LYS A 22 14.39 -14.54 -13.72
C LYS A 22 13.73 -13.63 -12.71
N LEU A 23 12.86 -12.75 -13.18
CA LEU A 23 11.96 -12.00 -12.33
C LEU A 23 10.78 -12.89 -11.92
N GLN A 24 10.64 -13.17 -10.62
CA GLN A 24 9.53 -13.91 -10.06
C GLN A 24 8.58 -12.94 -9.37
N GLY A 25 7.31 -12.94 -9.80
CA GLY A 25 6.29 -12.03 -9.30
C GLY A 25 5.25 -12.75 -8.43
N ASP A 26 5.12 -12.33 -7.19
CA ASP A 26 4.11 -12.80 -6.24
C ASP A 26 2.94 -11.81 -6.18
N LEU A 27 1.70 -12.29 -6.30
CA LEU A 27 0.49 -11.46 -6.26
C LEU A 27 0.19 -11.02 -4.81
N GLY A 28 -0.16 -9.74 -4.64
CA GLY A 28 -0.63 -9.21 -3.37
C GLY A 28 -1.92 -9.86 -2.90
N LYS A 29 -2.05 -9.98 -1.58
CA LYS A 29 -3.18 -10.59 -0.89
C LYS A 29 -3.77 -9.57 0.07
N PHE A 30 -4.94 -9.03 -0.29
CA PHE A 30 -5.68 -8.08 0.54
C PHE A 30 -6.20 -8.71 1.84
N GLY A 31 -6.44 -10.02 1.84
CA GLY A 31 -6.88 -10.73 3.05
C GLY A 31 -8.27 -10.28 3.47
N ALA A 32 -8.37 -9.62 4.63
CA ALA A 32 -9.62 -9.05 5.14
C ALA A 32 -9.93 -7.65 4.58
N THR A 33 -8.93 -6.98 4.02
CA THR A 33 -9.12 -5.67 3.36
C THR A 33 -9.86 -5.86 2.04
N GLU A 34 -10.70 -4.87 1.70
CA GLU A 34 -11.41 -4.84 0.43
C GLU A 34 -10.44 -4.69 -0.74
N LEU A 35 -10.67 -5.47 -1.80
CA LEU A 35 -9.91 -5.36 -3.04
C LEU A 35 -10.12 -3.97 -3.64
N SER A 36 -9.02 -3.30 -3.97
CA SER A 36 -9.00 -1.93 -4.51
C SER A 36 -8.11 -1.86 -5.73
N ASP A 37 -8.39 -0.92 -6.63
CA ASP A 37 -7.38 -0.46 -7.56
C ASP A 37 -6.30 0.32 -6.80
N ILE A 38 -5.07 0.23 -7.29
CA ILE A 38 -3.92 0.93 -6.71
C ILE A 38 -3.38 1.93 -7.73
N LEU A 39 -3.63 3.21 -7.45
CA LEU A 39 -3.27 4.33 -8.33
C LEU A 39 -1.81 4.75 -8.18
N SER A 40 -1.30 4.73 -6.95
CA SER A 40 0.10 5.05 -6.65
C SER A 40 0.60 4.31 -5.42
N TYR A 41 1.93 4.21 -5.30
CA TYR A 41 2.59 3.56 -4.18
C TYR A 41 3.98 4.17 -3.91
N ILE A 42 4.51 3.91 -2.72
CA ILE A 42 5.91 4.14 -2.37
C ILE A 42 6.49 2.90 -1.68
N GLU A 43 7.77 2.63 -1.92
CA GLU A 43 8.55 1.63 -1.18
C GLU A 43 9.29 2.34 -0.03
N LEU A 44 9.12 1.85 1.20
CA LEU A 44 9.79 2.38 2.38
C LEU A 44 11.19 1.75 2.54
N PRO A 45 12.13 2.38 3.27
CA PRO A 45 13.50 1.88 3.44
C PRO A 45 13.61 0.48 4.07
N ASP A 46 12.60 0.06 4.83
CA ASP A 46 12.52 -1.27 5.46
C ASP A 46 11.90 -2.35 4.56
N GLY A 47 11.61 -2.01 3.30
CA GLY A 47 11.03 -2.91 2.29
C GLY A 47 9.51 -3.06 2.37
N LYS A 48 8.83 -2.34 3.29
CA LYS A 48 7.36 -2.24 3.25
C LYS A 48 6.91 -1.34 2.11
N VAL A 49 5.66 -1.48 1.70
CA VAL A 49 5.08 -0.68 0.62
C VAL A 49 3.83 0.00 1.13
N VAL A 50 3.67 1.29 0.87
CA VAL A 50 2.43 2.02 1.12
C VAL A 50 1.74 2.24 -0.21
N THR A 51 0.49 1.82 -0.33
CA THR A 51 -0.32 2.02 -1.54
C THR A 51 -1.52 2.90 -1.25
N THR A 52 -1.98 3.59 -2.29
CA THR A 52 -3.28 4.27 -2.27
C THR A 52 -4.43 3.30 -2.52
N SER A 53 -5.66 3.75 -2.21
CA SER A 53 -6.90 3.04 -2.51
C SER A 53 -7.95 4.00 -3.08
N GLU A 54 -8.98 3.44 -3.69
CA GLU A 54 -10.11 4.20 -4.24
C GLU A 54 -11.11 4.67 -3.16
N TYR A 55 -11.03 4.09 -1.96
CA TYR A 55 -11.95 4.35 -0.84
C TYR A 55 -11.31 5.17 0.29
N GLY A 56 -10.23 5.90 -0.01
CA GLY A 56 -9.70 6.93 0.89
C GLY A 56 -8.79 6.45 2.01
N LYS A 57 -8.47 5.15 2.05
CA LYS A 57 -7.45 4.60 2.96
C LYS A 57 -6.10 4.47 2.26
N LEU A 58 -5.04 4.36 3.04
CA LEU A 58 -3.74 3.88 2.56
C LEU A 58 -3.51 2.47 3.12
N LEU A 59 -2.90 1.58 2.33
CA LEU A 59 -2.61 0.22 2.76
C LEU A 59 -1.11 0.04 2.95
N LEU A 60 -0.71 -0.48 4.11
CA LEU A 60 0.67 -0.87 4.36
C LEU A 60 0.84 -2.36 4.10
N TRP A 61 1.75 -2.68 3.19
CA TRP A 61 2.07 -4.04 2.78
C TRP A 61 3.39 -4.50 3.40
N GLU A 62 3.38 -5.72 3.92
CA GLU A 62 4.57 -6.41 4.41
C GLU A 62 4.71 -7.74 3.64
N GLY A 63 5.74 -7.83 2.80
CA GLY A 63 5.83 -8.91 1.81
C GLY A 63 4.67 -8.83 0.82
N VAL A 64 3.82 -9.86 0.77
CA VAL A 64 2.68 -9.94 -0.16
C VAL A 64 1.32 -9.67 0.50
N PHE A 65 1.30 -9.36 1.79
CA PHE A 65 0.06 -9.21 2.56
C PHE A 65 -0.17 -7.77 2.96
N VAL A 66 -1.43 -7.32 2.94
CA VAL A 66 -1.83 -6.12 3.66
C VAL A 66 -1.65 -6.39 5.15
N LYS A 67 -0.82 -5.57 5.79
CA LYS A 67 -0.52 -5.67 7.22
C LYS A 67 -1.50 -4.85 8.04
N VAL A 68 -1.74 -3.60 7.61
CA VAL A 68 -2.66 -2.66 8.25
C VAL A 68 -3.25 -1.71 7.22
N GLU A 69 -4.44 -1.20 7.53
CA GLU A 69 -5.03 -0.04 6.87
C GLU A 69 -4.69 1.21 7.69
N LEU A 70 -4.14 2.23 7.04
CA LEU A 70 -3.83 3.49 7.67
C LEU A 70 -5.08 4.37 7.69
N VAL A 71 -5.34 4.94 8.86
CA VAL A 71 -6.48 5.78 9.17
C VAL A 71 -6.01 7.12 9.74
N ARG A 72 -6.84 8.16 9.62
CA ARG A 72 -6.55 9.47 10.18
C ARG A 72 -7.02 9.53 11.62
N ARG A 73 -6.10 9.91 12.50
CA ARG A 73 -6.43 10.28 13.88
C ARG A 73 -6.66 11.79 13.95
N ASN A 74 -7.77 12.23 14.53
CA ASN A 74 -7.99 13.62 14.84
C ASN A 74 -7.49 13.97 16.25
N GLU A 75 -7.21 15.24 16.47
CA GLU A 75 -6.80 15.74 17.77
C GLU A 75 -7.96 15.60 18.76
N GLY A 76 -7.72 14.84 19.85
CA GLY A 76 -8.75 14.54 20.85
C GLY A 76 -9.44 13.19 20.69
N ASP A 77 -9.17 12.42 19.64
CA ASP A 77 -9.75 11.07 19.47
C ASP A 77 -9.26 10.11 20.56
N ASP A 78 -10.22 9.53 21.29
CA ASP A 78 -10.00 8.34 22.13
C ASP A 78 -9.57 7.18 21.22
N VAL A 79 -8.62 6.37 21.69
CA VAL A 79 -8.13 5.16 21.00
C VAL A 79 -9.27 4.19 20.66
N ARG A 80 -10.41 4.32 21.35
CA ARG A 80 -11.62 3.51 21.13
C ARG A 80 -12.60 4.08 20.10
N GLN A 81 -12.41 5.31 19.62
CA GLN A 81 -13.27 5.87 18.56
C GLN A 81 -12.87 5.36 17.18
N VAL A 82 -13.85 5.34 16.28
CA VAL A 82 -13.64 5.01 14.86
C VAL A 82 -12.79 6.12 14.25
N ALA A 83 -11.53 5.81 13.97
CA ALA A 83 -10.63 6.73 13.30
C ALA A 83 -11.21 7.18 11.94
N GLY A 84 -11.03 8.46 11.62
CA GLY A 84 -11.49 9.02 10.35
C GLY A 84 -10.75 8.42 9.16
N LEU A 85 -11.36 8.50 7.98
CA LEU A 85 -10.66 8.17 6.74
C LEU A 85 -9.58 9.23 6.44
N PRO A 86 -8.42 8.83 5.90
CA PRO A 86 -7.42 9.78 5.41
C PRO A 86 -7.97 10.74 4.35
N HIS A 87 -8.80 10.23 3.43
CA HIS A 87 -9.43 11.00 2.35
C HIS A 87 -10.92 10.61 2.19
N GLU A 88 -11.75 11.53 1.70
CA GLU A 88 -13.16 11.30 1.38
C GLU A 88 -13.35 10.81 -0.08
N GLY A 89 -12.51 9.86 -0.52
CA GLY A 89 -12.53 9.35 -1.89
C GLY A 89 -11.18 8.77 -2.34
N ALA A 90 -11.01 8.62 -3.65
CA ALA A 90 -9.82 7.99 -4.21
C ALA A 90 -8.55 8.78 -3.90
N VAL A 91 -7.53 8.10 -3.39
CA VAL A 91 -6.22 8.71 -3.15
C VAL A 91 -5.38 8.53 -4.41
N SER A 92 -5.21 9.62 -5.16
CA SER A 92 -4.57 9.60 -6.48
C SER A 92 -3.05 9.55 -6.40
N VAL A 93 -2.46 10.21 -5.39
CA VAL A 93 -1.01 10.36 -5.26
C VAL A 93 -0.53 10.01 -3.85
N VAL A 94 0.64 9.37 -3.79
CA VAL A 94 1.45 9.23 -2.58
C VAL A 94 2.92 9.46 -2.93
N PHE A 95 3.63 10.22 -2.13
CA PHE A 95 5.07 10.46 -2.28
C PHE A 95 5.74 10.63 -0.92
N GLN A 96 7.06 10.48 -0.91
CA GLN A 96 7.88 10.67 0.28
C GLN A 96 8.53 12.06 0.25
N ASP A 97 8.43 12.78 1.37
CA ASP A 97 9.10 14.06 1.62
C ASP A 97 9.91 13.96 2.92
N GLY A 98 11.23 13.76 2.79
CA GLY A 98 12.09 13.43 3.92
C GLY A 98 11.64 12.16 4.64
N ASP A 99 11.34 12.29 5.94
CA ASP A 99 10.84 11.20 6.78
C ASP A 99 9.30 11.09 6.77
N SER A 100 8.62 11.93 6.01
CA SER A 100 7.16 11.97 5.94
C SER A 100 6.63 11.33 4.66
N VAL A 101 5.43 10.75 4.76
CA VAL A 101 4.65 10.29 3.62
C VAL A 101 3.49 11.26 3.41
N VAL A 102 3.38 11.80 2.20
CA VAL A 102 2.33 12.74 1.81
C VAL A 102 1.40 12.04 0.82
N SER A 103 0.09 12.19 1.01
CA SER A 103 -0.93 11.63 0.12
C SER A 103 -1.95 12.69 -0.27
N GLY A 104 -2.51 12.56 -1.48
CA GLY A 104 -3.49 13.50 -2.04
C GLY A 104 -4.54 12.78 -2.88
N GLY A 105 -5.76 13.29 -2.84
CA GLY A 105 -6.96 12.74 -3.47
C GLY A 105 -8.05 13.78 -3.51
#